data_AF-A0A7S2TW09-F1
#
_entry.id   AF-A0A7S2TW09-F1
#
_cell.length_a   1.000
_cell.length_b   1.000
_cell.length_c   1.000
_cell.angle_alpha   90.00
_cell.angle_beta   90.00
_cell.angle_gamma   90.00
#
_symmetry.space_group_name_H-M   'P 1'
#
loop_
_entity.id
_entity.type
_entity.pdbx_description
1 polymer ?
#
loop_
_entity_poly.entity_id
_entity_poly.type
_entity_poly.pdbx_seq_one_letter_code
_entity_poly.pdbx_strand_id
1 'polypeptide(L)'
;MHVAVEPGVQMSVGIELMPVRWQLSLINLRETLANCKTLKDRLKPNIAFTQGDVTAVKCLDPFTHIYMYDIAFTPQVMRAVSEAFNSSSTPRYLISYHKPRTIILKHGFLVNLVTYVPNTSMMGSRQKRTAWVYKRTHRSERNHAADDAKGEKVLQESIKVLKRSTRSTYEVWLNRTLKKTLYVNEGVNPREKRCTGKPFYRGCLVPW
;
A
#
# COMPACT_ATOMS: atom_id res chain seq x y z
N MET A 1 -5.30 0.68 5.26
CA MET A 1 -5.48 2.15 5.24
C MET A 1 -4.18 2.95 5.39
N HIS A 2 -3.12 2.42 6.04
CA HIS A 2 -1.89 3.17 6.31
C HIS A 2 -1.13 3.70 5.07
N VAL A 3 -1.24 3.06 3.91
CA VAL A 3 -0.50 3.52 2.71
C VAL A 3 -1.09 4.80 2.14
N ALA A 4 -2.41 4.98 2.21
CA ALA A 4 -3.07 6.13 1.61
C ALA A 4 -2.78 7.47 2.31
N VAL A 5 -2.28 7.44 3.56
CA VAL A 5 -1.89 8.64 4.31
C VAL A 5 -0.47 9.08 4.04
N GLU A 6 0.32 8.25 3.33
CA GLU A 6 1.73 8.49 3.09
C GLU A 6 1.90 9.59 2.03
N PRO A 7 2.74 10.61 2.29
CA PRO A 7 3.00 11.68 1.33
C PRO A 7 3.42 11.13 -0.04
N GLY A 8 2.72 11.56 -1.10
CA GLY A 8 3.03 11.19 -2.47
C GLY A 8 2.28 9.96 -3.01
N VAL A 9 1.46 9.30 -2.19
CA VAL A 9 0.42 8.39 -2.66
C VAL A 9 -0.77 9.22 -3.13
N GLN A 10 -1.18 9.04 -4.38
CA GLN A 10 -2.31 9.79 -4.93
C GLN A 10 -3.61 9.03 -4.82
N MET A 11 -3.58 7.70 -4.88
CA MET A 11 -4.74 6.83 -4.80
C MET A 11 -4.33 5.51 -4.14
N SER A 12 -5.26 4.85 -3.46
CA SER A 12 -5.09 3.49 -2.96
C SER A 12 -6.36 2.71 -3.23
N VAL A 13 -6.25 1.54 -3.85
CA VAL A 13 -7.39 0.70 -4.21
C VAL A 13 -7.21 -0.66 -3.57
N GLY A 14 -8.20 -1.15 -2.83
CA GLY A 14 -8.23 -2.54 -2.39
C GLY A 14 -9.21 -3.35 -3.22
N ILE A 15 -8.81 -4.55 -3.63
CA ILE A 15 -9.70 -5.55 -4.24
C ILE A 15 -9.84 -6.70 -3.25
N GLU A 16 -11.05 -7.01 -2.84
CA GLU A 16 -11.31 -8.11 -1.91
C GLU A 16 -12.39 -9.05 -2.46
N LEU A 17 -12.10 -10.35 -2.45
CA LEU A 17 -13.00 -11.36 -2.99
C LEU A 17 -14.19 -11.60 -2.05
N MET A 18 -13.92 -11.67 -0.73
CA MET A 18 -14.90 -12.06 0.27
C MET A 18 -15.83 -10.90 0.63
N PRO A 19 -17.16 -11.02 0.42
CA PRO A 19 -18.11 -9.93 0.68
C PRO A 19 -18.02 -9.36 2.10
N VAL A 20 -17.90 -10.25 3.10
CA VAL A 20 -17.84 -9.87 4.52
C VAL A 20 -16.57 -9.05 4.82
N ARG A 21 -15.41 -9.44 4.26
CA ARG A 21 -14.14 -8.72 4.46
C ARG A 21 -14.12 -7.37 3.75
N TRP A 22 -14.69 -7.33 2.55
CA TRP A 22 -14.88 -6.08 1.82
C TRP A 22 -15.77 -5.10 2.58
N GLN A 23 -16.93 -5.56 3.07
CA GLN A 23 -17.83 -4.74 3.89
C GLN A 23 -17.16 -4.23 5.16
N LEU A 24 -16.43 -5.10 5.87
CA LEU A 24 -15.65 -4.72 7.05
C LEU A 24 -14.63 -3.63 6.72
N SER A 25 -13.98 -3.70 5.55
CA SER A 25 -13.05 -2.66 5.09
C SER A 25 -13.73 -1.31 4.87
N LEU A 26 -14.96 -1.30 4.33
CA LEU A 26 -15.77 -0.09 4.17
C LEU A 26 -16.19 0.51 5.51
N ILE A 27 -16.61 -0.32 6.46
CA ILE A 27 -16.96 0.12 7.82
C ILE A 27 -15.74 0.74 8.49
N ASN A 28 -14.59 0.05 8.47
CA ASN A 28 -13.35 0.55 9.04
C ASN A 28 -12.92 1.90 8.44
N LEU A 29 -13.06 2.06 7.11
CA LEU A 29 -12.78 3.32 6.43
C LEU A 29 -13.72 4.43 6.91
N ARG A 30 -15.04 4.16 6.96
CA ARG A 30 -16.04 5.14 7.43
C ARG A 30 -15.74 5.59 8.86
N GLU A 31 -15.52 4.64 9.76
CA GLU A 31 -15.22 4.94 11.17
C GLU A 31 -13.91 5.73 11.31
N THR A 32 -12.88 5.38 10.54
CA THR A 32 -11.60 6.11 10.57
C THR A 32 -11.77 7.55 10.09
N LEU A 33 -12.54 7.77 9.03
CA LEU A 33 -12.80 9.11 8.48
C LEU A 33 -13.71 9.96 9.37
N ALA A 34 -14.67 9.33 10.07
CA ALA A 34 -15.56 10.00 11.01
C ALA A 34 -14.81 10.44 12.28
N ASN A 35 -13.95 9.58 12.82
CA ASN A 35 -13.34 9.78 14.13
C ASN A 35 -11.94 10.43 14.07
N CYS A 36 -11.38 10.67 12.88
CA CYS A 36 -10.06 11.27 12.76
C CYS A 36 -10.04 12.43 11.76
N LYS A 37 -10.31 13.64 12.28
CA LYS A 37 -10.34 14.90 11.49
C LYS A 37 -9.03 15.15 10.73
N THR A 38 -7.89 14.93 11.37
CA THR A 38 -6.56 15.03 10.75
C THR A 38 -6.38 14.04 9.60
N LEU A 39 -6.94 12.83 9.70
CA LEU A 39 -6.92 11.88 8.60
C LEU A 39 -7.88 12.30 7.50
N LYS A 40 -9.08 12.78 7.83
CA LYS A 40 -10.04 13.28 6.83
C LYS A 40 -9.43 14.39 5.94
N ASP A 41 -8.67 15.30 6.54
CA ASP A 41 -8.00 16.40 5.81
C ASP A 41 -6.80 15.90 4.98
N ARG A 42 -6.08 14.88 5.48
CA ARG A 42 -4.93 14.27 4.80
C ARG A 42 -5.31 13.24 3.73
N LEU A 43 -6.41 12.54 3.90
CA LEU A 43 -6.84 11.39 3.10
C LEU A 43 -7.66 11.78 1.87
N LYS A 44 -7.76 13.07 1.52
CA LYS A 44 -8.52 13.61 0.36
C LYS A 44 -8.93 12.48 -0.60
N PRO A 45 -10.21 12.08 -0.63
CA PRO A 45 -10.73 10.71 -0.63
C PRO A 45 -10.34 9.85 -1.84
N ASN A 46 -9.05 9.60 -2.02
CA ASN A 46 -8.55 8.76 -3.11
C ASN A 46 -8.28 7.34 -2.59
N ILE A 47 -9.16 6.85 -1.71
CA ILE A 47 -9.17 5.46 -1.26
C ILE A 47 -10.43 4.81 -1.82
N ALA A 48 -10.26 3.69 -2.50
CA ALA A 48 -11.37 2.85 -2.94
C ALA A 48 -11.20 1.42 -2.43
N PHE A 49 -12.31 0.78 -2.08
CA PHE A 49 -12.38 -0.66 -1.86
C PHE A 49 -13.43 -1.22 -2.79
N THR A 50 -13.06 -2.17 -3.64
CA THR A 50 -13.99 -2.89 -4.49
C THR A 50 -14.05 -4.35 -4.06
N GLN A 51 -15.25 -4.91 -4.11
CA GLN A 51 -15.41 -6.36 -4.10
C GLN A 51 -15.03 -6.86 -5.50
N GLY A 52 -14.20 -7.89 -5.58
CA GLY A 52 -13.83 -8.45 -6.88
C GLY A 52 -12.83 -9.59 -6.78
N ASP A 53 -12.79 -10.39 -7.85
CA ASP A 53 -11.78 -11.41 -8.03
C ASP A 53 -10.55 -10.80 -8.71
N VAL A 54 -9.41 -10.84 -8.02
CA VAL A 54 -8.15 -10.32 -8.56
C VAL A 54 -7.71 -11.08 -9.82
N THR A 55 -8.14 -12.33 -10.02
CA THR A 55 -7.83 -13.10 -11.22
C THR A 55 -8.58 -12.61 -12.46
N ALA A 56 -9.67 -11.84 -12.29
CA ALA A 56 -10.40 -11.21 -13.38
C ALA A 56 -9.76 -9.89 -13.86
N VAL A 57 -8.71 -9.42 -13.17
CA VAL A 57 -8.04 -8.16 -13.49
C VAL A 57 -7.14 -8.34 -14.70
N LYS A 58 -7.46 -7.64 -15.80
CA LYS A 58 -6.68 -7.69 -17.05
C LYS A 58 -5.32 -7.02 -16.93
N CYS A 59 -5.24 -5.92 -16.18
CA CYS A 59 -4.01 -5.17 -15.94
C CYS A 59 -4.09 -4.42 -14.60
N LEU A 60 -2.93 -4.09 -14.07
CA LEU A 60 -2.73 -3.36 -12.82
C LEU A 60 -2.40 -1.87 -13.07
N ASP A 61 -2.60 -1.38 -14.28
CA ASP A 61 -2.47 0.05 -14.57
C ASP A 61 -3.64 0.83 -13.93
N PRO A 62 -3.42 2.04 -13.38
CA PRO A 62 -2.18 2.83 -13.37
C PRO A 62 -1.35 2.69 -12.07
N PHE A 63 -1.41 1.54 -11.40
CA PHE A 63 -0.78 1.36 -10.10
C PHE A 63 0.74 1.14 -10.23
N THR A 64 1.52 1.80 -9.37
CA THR A 64 3.00 1.70 -9.38
C THR A 64 3.53 0.72 -8.35
N HIS A 65 2.78 0.50 -7.27
CA HIS A 65 3.13 -0.40 -6.18
C HIS A 65 2.00 -1.41 -6.02
N ILE A 66 2.33 -2.68 -6.08
CA ILE A 66 1.37 -3.76 -5.88
C ILE A 66 1.71 -4.42 -4.56
N TYR A 67 0.79 -4.35 -3.60
CA TYR A 67 0.92 -5.05 -2.33
C TYR A 67 -0.05 -6.23 -2.32
N MET A 68 0.41 -7.39 -1.86
CA MET A 68 -0.46 -8.54 -1.68
C MET A 68 -0.09 -9.32 -0.43
N TYR A 69 -1.09 -9.59 0.42
CA TYR A 69 -0.97 -10.56 1.50
C TYR A 69 -1.30 -11.96 0.97
N ASP A 70 -0.33 -12.55 0.28
CA ASP A 70 -0.50 -13.67 -0.66
C ASP A 70 -0.18 -15.06 -0.06
N ILE A 71 -0.11 -15.17 1.26
CA ILE A 71 0.26 -16.42 1.95
C ILE A 71 -0.71 -17.56 1.61
N ALA A 72 -1.99 -17.25 1.48
CA ALA A 72 -3.04 -18.21 1.17
C ALA A 72 -3.42 -18.26 -0.31
N PHE A 73 -2.73 -17.52 -1.19
CA PHE A 73 -3.05 -17.51 -2.61
C PHE A 73 -2.70 -18.86 -3.24
N THR A 74 -3.62 -19.38 -4.03
CA THR A 74 -3.37 -20.61 -4.81
C THR A 74 -2.39 -20.33 -5.94
N PRO A 75 -1.70 -21.35 -6.48
CA PRO A 75 -0.83 -21.18 -7.63
C PRO A 75 -1.51 -20.53 -8.85
N GLN A 76 -2.80 -20.80 -9.04
CA GLN A 76 -3.62 -20.22 -10.12
C GLN A 76 -3.79 -18.71 -9.93
N VAL A 77 -4.15 -18.28 -8.72
CA VAL A 77 -4.28 -16.85 -8.39
C VAL A 77 -2.95 -16.14 -8.57
N MET A 78 -1.86 -16.73 -8.06
CA MET A 78 -0.52 -16.15 -8.21
C MET A 78 -0.08 -16.00 -9.67
N ARG A 79 -0.46 -16.95 -10.53
CA ARG A 79 -0.17 -16.89 -11.97
C ARG A 79 -0.97 -15.80 -12.67
N ALA A 80 -2.28 -15.69 -12.39
CA ALA A 80 -3.10 -14.63 -12.97
C ALA A 80 -2.57 -13.24 -12.57
N VAL A 81 -2.19 -13.07 -11.30
CA VAL A 81 -1.60 -11.81 -10.81
C VAL A 81 -0.23 -11.54 -11.44
N SER A 82 0.61 -12.57 -11.65
CA SER A 82 1.91 -12.38 -12.29
C SER A 82 1.79 -12.01 -13.76
N GLU A 83 0.86 -12.62 -14.49
CA GLU A 83 0.53 -12.27 -15.87
C GLU A 83 0.03 -10.83 -15.98
N ALA A 84 -0.91 -10.42 -15.12
CA ALA A 84 -1.39 -9.04 -15.05
C ALA A 84 -0.25 -8.06 -14.71
N PHE A 85 0.57 -8.37 -13.70
CA PHE A 85 1.71 -7.52 -13.30
C PHE A 85 2.73 -7.37 -14.43
N ASN A 86 3.10 -8.47 -15.07
CA ASN A 86 4.13 -8.50 -16.11
C ASN A 86 3.67 -7.86 -17.43
N SER A 87 2.36 -7.86 -17.72
CA SER A 87 1.78 -7.23 -18.92
C SER A 87 1.45 -5.75 -18.75
N SER A 88 1.25 -5.30 -17.51
CA SER A 88 0.94 -3.90 -17.19
C SER A 88 2.10 -2.95 -17.49
N SER A 89 1.85 -1.66 -17.69
CA SER A 89 2.90 -0.67 -18.01
C SER A 89 3.43 0.08 -16.78
N THR A 90 2.61 0.29 -15.76
CA THR A 90 2.92 1.16 -14.63
C THR A 90 3.54 0.49 -13.41
N PRO A 91 3.25 -0.79 -13.06
CA PRO A 91 3.81 -1.40 -11.85
C PRO A 91 5.34 -1.40 -11.86
N ARG A 92 5.93 -0.86 -10.79
CA ARG A 92 7.38 -0.79 -10.56
C ARG A 92 7.83 -1.63 -9.38
N TYR A 93 6.96 -1.76 -8.37
CA TYR A 93 7.28 -2.49 -7.14
C TYR A 93 6.21 -3.51 -6.80
N LEU A 94 6.65 -4.65 -6.29
CA LEU A 94 5.82 -5.72 -5.77
C LEU A 94 6.19 -5.98 -4.32
N ILE A 95 5.19 -6.06 -3.44
CA ILE A 95 5.33 -6.46 -2.05
C ILE A 95 4.56 -7.75 -1.85
N SER A 96 5.27 -8.80 -1.42
CA SER A 96 4.74 -10.16 -1.26
C SER A 96 5.27 -10.79 0.02
N TYR A 97 4.56 -11.78 0.55
CA TYR A 97 4.96 -12.57 1.71
C TYR A 97 5.60 -13.91 1.33
N HIS A 98 5.80 -14.16 0.03
CA HIS A 98 6.57 -15.30 -0.47
C HIS A 98 8.04 -14.93 -0.71
N LYS A 99 8.92 -15.92 -0.58
CA LYS A 99 10.37 -15.75 -0.79
C LYS A 99 10.70 -15.56 -2.28
N PRO A 100 11.86 -14.96 -2.62
CA PRO A 100 12.27 -14.69 -4.00
C PRO A 100 12.19 -15.90 -4.93
N ARG A 101 12.66 -17.07 -4.48
CA ARG A 101 12.60 -18.31 -5.29
C ARG A 101 11.18 -18.66 -5.71
N THR A 102 10.21 -18.49 -4.82
CA THR A 102 8.79 -18.75 -5.09
C THR A 102 8.20 -17.71 -6.04
N ILE A 103 8.45 -16.42 -5.76
CA ILE A 103 7.91 -15.33 -6.59
C ILE A 103 8.46 -15.36 -8.01
N ILE A 104 9.77 -15.54 -8.16
CA ILE A 104 10.44 -15.46 -9.46
C ILE A 104 10.29 -16.79 -10.21
N LEU A 105 10.73 -17.91 -9.62
CA LEU A 105 10.83 -19.18 -10.37
C LEU A 105 9.49 -19.93 -10.46
N LYS A 106 8.66 -19.89 -9.41
CA LYS A 106 7.40 -20.66 -9.38
C LYS A 106 6.23 -19.86 -9.97
N HIS A 107 6.15 -18.58 -9.67
CA HIS A 107 5.03 -17.74 -10.10
C HIS A 107 5.35 -16.86 -11.32
N GLY A 108 6.62 -16.75 -11.72
CA GLY A 108 7.00 -16.09 -12.97
C GLY A 108 6.94 -14.58 -12.94
N PHE A 109 7.01 -13.94 -11.76
CA PHE A 109 7.09 -12.48 -11.69
C PHE A 109 8.43 -11.98 -12.25
N LEU A 110 8.39 -10.98 -13.14
CA LEU A 110 9.57 -10.33 -13.71
C LEU A 110 10.07 -9.24 -12.75
N VAL A 111 10.73 -9.67 -11.68
CA VAL A 111 11.18 -8.78 -10.60
C VAL A 111 12.52 -9.22 -10.01
N ASN A 112 13.25 -8.27 -9.45
CA ASN A 112 14.46 -8.49 -8.63
C ASN A 112 14.16 -8.15 -7.17
N LEU A 113 14.74 -8.91 -6.23
CA LEU A 113 14.66 -8.59 -4.81
C LEU A 113 15.42 -7.29 -4.52
N VAL A 114 14.76 -6.33 -3.86
CA VAL A 114 15.39 -5.11 -3.37
C VAL A 114 15.72 -5.23 -1.89
N THR A 115 14.72 -5.61 -1.09
CA THR A 115 14.86 -5.70 0.35
C THR A 115 13.77 -6.58 0.96
N TYR A 116 13.80 -6.71 2.27
CA TYR A 116 12.75 -7.35 3.04
C TYR A 116 12.54 -6.64 4.38
N VAL A 117 11.31 -6.74 4.88
CA VAL A 117 10.90 -6.25 6.19
C VAL A 117 10.57 -7.47 7.04
N PRO A 118 11.46 -7.86 7.98
CA PRO A 118 11.21 -9.01 8.83
C PRO A 118 10.15 -8.69 9.89
N ASN A 119 9.51 -9.73 10.42
CA ASN A 119 8.63 -9.66 11.59
C ASN A 119 7.43 -8.70 11.44
N THR A 120 6.93 -8.52 10.23
CA THR A 120 5.65 -7.84 10.02
C THR A 120 4.51 -8.70 10.57
N SER A 121 3.52 -8.05 11.17
CA SER A 121 2.28 -8.71 11.60
C SER A 121 1.10 -7.86 11.14
N MET A 122 0.01 -8.53 10.77
CA MET A 122 -1.26 -7.84 10.56
C MET A 122 -1.87 -7.50 11.92
N MET A 123 -2.63 -6.41 11.98
CA MET A 123 -3.33 -6.02 13.19
C MET A 123 -4.26 -7.16 13.65
N GLY A 124 -4.13 -7.59 14.90
CA GLY A 124 -4.86 -8.73 15.46
C GLY A 124 -4.21 -10.11 15.23
N SER A 125 -3.14 -10.21 14.45
CA SER A 125 -2.39 -11.46 14.26
C SER A 125 -1.18 -11.55 15.21
N ARG A 126 -0.96 -12.74 15.77
CA ARG A 126 0.29 -13.08 16.48
C ARG A 126 1.36 -13.66 15.55
N GLN A 127 1.00 -13.95 14.29
CA GLN A 127 1.89 -14.60 13.35
C GLN A 127 2.80 -13.58 12.66
N LYS A 128 4.10 -13.66 12.97
CA LYS A 128 5.13 -12.86 12.31
C LYS A 128 5.44 -13.41 10.94
N ARG A 129 5.51 -12.52 9.95
CA ARG A 129 5.84 -12.86 8.56
C ARG A 129 6.82 -11.83 7.99
N THR A 130 7.57 -12.23 6.97
CA THR A 130 8.49 -11.34 6.26
C THR A 130 7.79 -10.83 5.02
N ALA A 131 7.70 -9.50 4.89
CA ALA A 131 7.29 -8.87 3.63
C ALA A 131 8.54 -8.64 2.78
N TRP A 132 8.57 -9.24 1.60
CA TRP A 132 9.62 -9.11 0.61
C TRP A 132 9.24 -8.02 -0.39
N VAL A 133 10.21 -7.16 -0.70
CA VAL A 133 10.01 -6.03 -1.61
C VAL A 133 10.85 -6.26 -2.84
N TYR A 134 10.18 -6.24 -3.99
CA TYR A 134 10.77 -6.47 -5.28
C TYR A 134 10.60 -5.25 -6.18
N LYS A 135 11.56 -5.03 -7.07
CA LYS A 135 11.50 -4.05 -8.16
C LYS A 135 11.36 -4.79 -9.48
N ARG A 136 10.43 -4.35 -10.32
CA ARG A 136 10.19 -4.93 -11.63
C ARG A 136 11.43 -4.82 -12.49
N THR A 137 11.74 -5.91 -13.19
CA THR A 137 12.76 -5.91 -14.24
C THR A 137 12.08 -5.54 -15.56
N HIS A 138 12.63 -4.54 -16.24
CA HIS A 138 12.17 -4.17 -17.58
C HIS A 138 12.53 -5.27 -18.56
N ARG A 139 11.64 -5.57 -19.51
CA ARG A 139 11.98 -6.43 -20.67
C ARG A 139 12.88 -5.68 -21.67
N SER A 140 13.03 -4.36 -21.54
CA SER A 140 14.06 -3.56 -22.21
C SER A 140 14.21 -2.19 -21.54
N GLU A 141 15.41 -1.88 -21.05
CA GLU A 141 15.79 -0.58 -20.50
C GLU A 141 15.79 0.50 -21.59
N ARG A 142 14.65 1.13 -21.88
CA ARG A 142 14.63 2.45 -22.55
C ARG A 142 13.53 3.30 -21.95
N ASN A 143 13.92 4.40 -21.29
CA ASN A 143 13.18 5.66 -21.12
C ASN A 143 12.50 6.03 -19.77
N HIS A 144 12.71 5.36 -18.63
CA HIS A 144 12.00 5.72 -17.37
C HIS A 144 12.87 6.04 -16.13
N ALA A 145 14.12 6.45 -16.31
CA ALA A 145 15.06 6.72 -15.21
C ALA A 145 14.60 7.79 -14.19
N ALA A 146 13.84 8.80 -14.62
CA ALA A 146 13.39 9.88 -13.73
C ALA A 146 12.27 9.45 -12.76
N ASP A 147 11.37 8.56 -13.20
CA ASP A 147 10.27 8.06 -12.37
C ASP A 147 10.75 7.00 -11.37
N ASP A 148 11.73 6.20 -11.78
CA ASP A 148 12.34 5.16 -10.94
C ASP A 148 13.08 5.77 -9.74
N ALA A 149 13.76 6.91 -9.90
CA ALA A 149 14.46 7.61 -8.81
C ALA A 149 13.50 8.16 -7.74
N LYS A 150 12.31 8.60 -8.15
CA LYS A 150 11.28 9.13 -7.24
C LYS A 150 10.52 8.01 -6.51
N GLY A 151 10.27 6.89 -7.18
CA GLY A 151 9.70 5.67 -6.56
C GLY A 151 10.66 5.07 -5.53
N GLU A 152 11.95 5.00 -5.85
CA GLU A 152 12.98 4.49 -4.95
C GLU A 152 13.06 5.31 -3.66
N LYS A 153 12.97 6.64 -3.74
CA LYS A 153 13.00 7.50 -2.54
C LYS A 153 11.84 7.22 -1.58
N VAL A 154 10.62 7.08 -2.10
CA VAL A 154 9.42 6.77 -1.28
C VAL A 154 9.50 5.37 -0.68
N LEU A 155 10.00 4.40 -1.46
CA LEU A 155 10.21 3.05 -0.97
C LEU A 155 11.23 3.05 0.17
N GLN A 156 12.36 3.73 0.01
CA GLN A 156 13.39 3.85 1.04
C GLN A 156 12.88 4.57 2.30
N GLU A 157 12.04 5.59 2.16
CA GLU A 157 11.38 6.27 3.29
C GLU A 157 10.38 5.33 3.99
N SER A 158 9.57 4.60 3.24
CA SER A 158 8.61 3.62 3.78
C SER A 158 9.33 2.46 4.50
N ILE A 159 10.43 1.95 3.92
CA ILE A 159 11.30 0.95 4.56
C ILE A 159 11.90 1.51 5.85
N LYS A 160 12.34 2.77 5.87
CA LYS A 160 12.85 3.42 7.10
C LYS A 160 11.77 3.54 8.16
N VAL A 161 10.53 3.88 7.79
CA VAL A 161 9.39 3.92 8.72
C VAL A 161 9.11 2.52 9.27
N LEU A 162 9.06 1.50 8.42
CA LEU A 162 8.83 0.11 8.83
C LEU A 162 9.95 -0.45 9.72
N LYS A 163 11.21 -0.11 9.43
CA LYS A 163 12.37 -0.45 10.28
C LYS A 163 12.38 0.29 11.62
N ARG A 164 11.74 1.46 11.71
CA ARG A 164 11.56 2.21 12.97
C ARG A 164 10.32 1.72 13.75
N SER A 165 9.28 1.24 13.07
CA SER A 165 8.03 0.78 13.70
C SER A 165 8.12 -0.62 14.30
N THR A 166 9.22 -1.36 14.10
CA THR A 166 9.53 -2.58 14.87
C THR A 166 9.80 -2.31 16.35
N ARG A 167 9.94 -1.04 16.77
CA ARG A 167 9.78 -0.60 18.16
C ARG A 167 8.50 0.24 18.28
N SER A 168 7.44 -0.37 18.82
CA SER A 168 6.22 0.13 19.49
C SER A 168 5.74 1.60 19.33
N THR A 169 6.14 2.33 18.29
CA THR A 169 5.93 3.79 18.19
C THR A 169 4.57 4.13 17.61
N TYR A 170 3.97 3.26 16.81
CA TYR A 170 2.64 3.48 16.25
C TYR A 170 1.53 3.31 17.29
N GLU A 171 1.62 2.30 18.17
CA GLU A 171 0.72 2.18 19.32
C GLU A 171 0.92 3.32 20.33
N VAL A 172 2.16 3.72 20.59
CA VAL A 172 2.46 4.86 21.47
C VAL A 172 1.96 6.17 20.86
N TRP A 173 2.02 6.36 19.54
CA TRP A 173 1.50 7.55 18.85
C TRP A 173 -0.03 7.56 18.75
N LEU A 174 -0.67 6.44 18.42
CA LEU A 174 -2.14 6.32 18.44
C LEU A 174 -2.66 6.56 19.86
N ASN A 175 -2.05 5.95 20.88
CA ASN A 175 -2.45 6.12 22.28
C ASN A 175 -2.17 7.54 22.80
N ARG A 176 -1.07 8.18 22.40
CA ARG A 176 -0.78 9.59 22.76
C ARG A 176 -1.72 10.57 22.07
N THR A 177 -2.08 10.33 20.81
CA THR A 177 -2.97 11.21 20.03
C THR A 177 -4.42 11.04 20.47
N LEU A 178 -4.88 9.81 20.73
CA LEU A 178 -6.23 9.55 21.26
C LEU A 178 -6.41 10.07 22.69
N LYS A 179 -5.40 9.94 23.57
CA LYS A 179 -5.48 10.50 24.95
C LYS A 179 -5.41 12.03 25.00
N LYS A 180 -4.73 12.68 24.05
CA LYS A 180 -4.69 14.15 23.97
C LYS A 180 -5.95 14.77 23.38
N THR A 181 -6.82 14.00 22.70
CA THR A 181 -8.05 14.54 22.12
C THR A 181 -9.21 14.56 23.13
N LEU A 182 -9.05 13.98 24.32
CA LEU A 182 -10.05 13.98 25.40
C LEU A 182 -9.95 15.18 26.35
N TYR A 183 -8.93 16.03 26.22
CA TYR A 183 -8.81 17.27 26.97
C TYR A 183 -8.22 18.35 26.07
N VAL A 184 -8.71 19.59 26.22
CA VAL A 184 -8.41 20.79 25.42
C VAL A 184 -9.42 21.03 24.29
N ASN A 185 -10.56 21.58 24.72
CA ASN A 185 -11.32 22.57 23.97
C ASN A 185 -10.54 23.90 23.92
N GLU A 186 -10.93 24.71 22.92
CA GLU A 186 -10.69 26.15 22.73
C GLU A 186 -9.49 26.59 21.87
N GLY A 187 -9.83 27.26 20.75
CA GLY A 187 -9.08 28.44 20.30
C GLY A 187 -8.48 28.46 18.88
N VAL A 188 -9.17 29.20 17.99
CA VAL A 188 -8.62 30.14 16.96
C VAL A 188 -8.27 29.67 15.53
N ASN A 189 -9.12 30.17 14.61
CA ASN A 189 -9.04 30.73 13.22
C ASN A 189 -7.84 30.47 12.24
N PRO A 190 -8.06 30.27 10.92
CA PRO A 190 -7.05 29.90 9.92
C PRO A 190 -6.61 31.05 8.99
N ARG A 191 -5.43 30.91 8.36
CA ARG A 191 -5.07 31.64 7.12
C ARG A 191 -4.53 30.68 6.07
N GLU A 192 -5.16 30.74 4.89
CA GLU A 192 -4.83 30.00 3.67
C GLU A 192 -3.52 30.44 3.02
N LYS A 193 -2.86 29.52 2.30
CA LYS A 193 -2.24 29.81 0.98
C LYS A 193 -2.36 28.61 0.02
N ARG A 194 -2.81 28.91 -1.20
CA ARG A 194 -2.81 28.05 -2.40
C ARG A 194 -1.38 27.79 -2.90
N CYS A 195 -1.18 26.66 -3.57
CA CYS A 195 -0.31 26.57 -4.75
C CYS A 195 -0.74 25.42 -5.67
N THR A 196 -0.64 25.72 -6.96
CA THR A 196 -1.09 25.01 -8.16
C THR A 196 -0.07 23.97 -8.62
N GLY A 197 -0.54 22.91 -9.29
CA GLY A 197 0.33 21.95 -9.99
C GLY A 197 -0.45 20.73 -10.50
N LYS A 198 -0.38 20.47 -11.81
CA LYS A 198 -1.13 19.44 -12.57
C LYS A 198 -0.85 18.00 -12.07
N PRO A 199 -1.83 17.06 -12.05
CA PRO A 199 -1.65 15.75 -11.39
C PRO A 199 -1.14 14.64 -12.34
N PHE A 200 -0.43 13.66 -11.76
CA PHE A 200 0.15 12.47 -12.42
C PHE A 200 -0.08 11.22 -11.56
N TYR A 201 -0.97 10.32 -11.98
CA TYR A 201 -1.67 9.27 -11.21
C TYR A 201 -0.77 8.20 -10.56
N ARG A 202 -1.04 7.85 -9.29
CA ARG A 202 -0.34 6.79 -8.53
C ARG A 202 -1.33 6.02 -7.68
N GLY A 203 -1.33 4.68 -7.72
CA GLY A 203 -1.93 3.95 -6.61
C GLY A 203 -1.37 2.59 -6.25
N CYS A 204 -1.95 2.04 -5.18
CA CYS A 204 -1.57 0.80 -4.52
C CYS A 204 -2.74 -0.18 -4.53
N LEU A 205 -2.55 -1.41 -5.03
CA LEU A 205 -3.52 -2.49 -4.87
C LEU A 205 -3.29 -3.17 -3.51
N VAL A 206 -4.32 -3.33 -2.68
CA VAL A 206 -4.23 -4.04 -1.39
C VAL A 206 -5.39 -5.05 -1.28
N PRO A 207 -5.16 -6.36 -1.46
CA PRO A 207 -6.11 -7.39 -1.04
C PRO A 207 -6.03 -7.59 0.49
N TRP A 208 -7.18 -7.79 1.15
CA TRP A 208 -7.33 -7.81 2.62
C TRP A 208 -7.71 -9.19 3.19
#